data_AF-A0A6J4TGE5-F1
#
_entry.id   AF-A0A6J4TGE5-F1
#
_cell.length_a   1.000
_cell.length_b   1.000
_cell.length_c   1.000
_cell.angle_alpha   90.00
_cell.angle_beta   90.00
_cell.angle_gamma   90.00
#
_symmetry.space_group_name_H-M   'P 1'
#
loop_
_entity.id
_entity.type
_entity.pdbx_description
1 polymer ?
#
loop_
_entity_poly.entity_id
_entity_poly.type
_entity_poly.pdbx_seq_one_letter_code
_entity_poly.pdbx_strand_id
1 'polypeptide(L)'
;KLVALLYQLKYFTTAFNQWEQGFKTPQQILFQKFIQLINNFYIDKRTVEEYAELLSVTPNHLSQSVKEASGKNALSFVNERIMSEAKSLVQYTEFDIAEIAYQLNFSDPANFGKYFKKQTPLEFRKQAVKR
;
A
#
# COMPACT_ATOMS: atom_id res chain seq x y z
N LYS A 1 9.12 -11.18 28.97
CA LYS A 1 10.41 -10.95 28.26
C LYS A 1 10.19 -10.47 26.82
N LEU A 2 9.37 -11.15 25.99
CA LEU A 2 9.04 -10.72 24.61
C LEU A 2 8.26 -9.40 24.53
N VAL A 3 7.25 -9.19 25.39
CA VAL A 3 6.45 -7.94 25.39
C VAL A 3 7.34 -6.72 25.68
N ALA A 4 8.25 -6.82 26.64
CA ALA A 4 9.21 -5.75 26.94
C ALA A 4 10.13 -5.44 25.76
N LEU A 5 10.56 -6.48 25.01
CA LEU A 5 11.34 -6.30 23.78
C LEU A 5 10.52 -5.62 22.67
N LEU A 6 9.23 -5.95 22.52
CA LEU A 6 8.34 -5.26 21.57
C LEU A 6 8.15 -3.78 21.93
N TYR A 7 8.03 -3.45 23.22
CA TYR A 7 8.00 -2.05 23.66
C TYR A 7 9.32 -1.35 23.35
N GLN A 8 10.47 -1.96 23.69
CA GLN A 8 11.79 -1.39 23.39
C GLN A 8 12.01 -1.20 21.88
N LEU A 9 11.56 -2.13 21.04
CA LEU A 9 11.61 -2.01 19.58
C LEU A 9 10.70 -0.89 19.09
N LYS A 10 9.50 -0.73 19.65
CA LYS A 10 8.59 0.38 19.30
C LYS A 10 9.16 1.74 19.71
N TYR A 11 9.79 1.82 20.88
CA TYR A 11 10.50 3.03 21.30
C TYR A 11 11.72 3.30 20.43
N PHE A 12 12.49 2.26 20.09
CA PHE A 12 13.65 2.39 19.23
C PHE A 12 13.27 2.83 17.82
N THR A 13 12.24 2.28 17.19
CA THR A 13 11.79 2.75 15.87
C THR A 13 11.28 4.19 15.91
N THR A 14 10.66 4.61 17.01
CA THR A 14 10.20 6.00 17.19
C THR A 14 11.37 6.97 17.38
N ALA A 15 12.33 6.61 18.23
CA ALA A 15 13.52 7.41 18.52
C ALA A 15 14.53 7.41 17.35
N PHE A 16 14.71 6.28 16.67
CA PHE A 16 15.52 6.14 15.47
C PHE A 16 14.95 7.00 14.33
N ASN A 17 13.62 6.97 14.13
CA ASN A 17 12.98 7.92 13.22
C ASN A 17 13.21 9.38 13.64
N GLN A 18 13.29 9.72 14.93
CA GLN A 18 13.56 11.11 15.32
C GLN A 18 15.01 11.55 15.05
N TRP A 19 15.98 10.63 15.11
CA TRP A 19 17.40 10.93 14.87
C TRP A 19 17.82 10.90 13.40
N GLU A 20 17.13 10.13 12.56
CA GLU A 20 17.37 10.10 11.11
C GLU A 20 16.64 11.23 10.36
N GLN A 21 15.63 11.85 10.99
CA GLN A 21 14.83 12.90 10.39
C GLN A 21 15.40 14.27 10.76
N GLY A 22 16.23 14.82 9.87
CA GLY A 22 16.32 16.29 9.74
C GLY A 22 14.92 16.90 9.54
N PHE A 23 14.80 18.23 9.61
CA PHE A 23 13.51 18.92 9.45
C PHE A 23 12.72 18.38 8.24
N LYS A 24 11.57 17.73 8.49
CA LYS A 24 10.71 17.21 7.43
C LYS A 24 10.14 18.37 6.62
N THR A 25 10.27 18.31 5.30
CA THR A 25 9.61 19.28 4.42
C THR A 25 8.09 19.11 4.48
N PRO A 26 7.30 20.16 4.16
CA PRO A 26 5.86 20.02 4.04
C PRO A 26 5.42 18.88 3.11
N GLN A 27 6.16 18.65 2.02
CA GLN A 27 5.93 17.56 1.07
C GLN A 27 6.17 16.18 1.69
N GLN A 28 7.22 16.04 2.50
CA GLN A 28 7.47 14.80 3.23
C GLN A 28 6.36 14.54 4.26
N ILE A 29 5.87 15.57 4.95
CA ILE A 29 4.74 15.43 5.89
C ILE A 29 3.47 15.01 5.15
N LEU A 30 3.15 15.65 4.02
CA LEU A 30 2.00 15.31 3.20
C LEU A 30 2.10 13.88 2.65
N PHE A 31 3.28 13.48 2.17
CA PHE A 31 3.54 12.11 1.71
C PHE A 31 3.32 11.10 2.84
N GLN A 32 3.78 11.36 4.06
CA GLN A 32 3.55 10.46 5.19
C GLN A 32 2.07 10.31 5.52
N LYS A 33 1.29 11.41 5.51
CA LYS A 33 -0.17 11.35 5.68
C LYS A 33 -0.84 10.57 4.56
N PHE A 34 -0.40 10.75 3.32
CA PHE A 34 -0.89 10.00 2.17
C PHE A 34 -0.68 8.48 2.35
N ILE A 35 0.53 8.05 2.74
CA ILE A 35 0.81 6.63 3.01
C ILE A 35 -0.07 6.07 4.14
N GLN A 36 -0.29 6.85 5.20
CA GLN A 36 -1.20 6.45 6.29
C GLN A 36 -2.63 6.24 5.78
N LEU A 37 -3.15 7.15 4.97
CA LEU A 37 -4.48 7.01 4.38
C LEU A 37 -4.57 5.81 3.45
N ILE A 38 -3.56 5.56 2.61
CA ILE A 38 -3.52 4.37 1.75
C ILE A 38 -3.64 3.11 2.60
N ASN A 39 -2.86 2.99 3.68
CA ASN A 39 -2.90 1.80 4.53
C ASN A 39 -4.26 1.56 5.18
N ASN A 40 -5.03 2.62 5.42
CA ASN A 40 -6.34 2.54 6.06
C ASN A 40 -7.49 2.36 5.06
N PHE A 41 -7.33 2.86 3.82
CA PHE A 41 -8.44 3.02 2.88
C PHE A 41 -8.22 2.41 1.49
N TYR A 42 -7.11 1.69 1.24
CA TYR A 42 -6.80 1.10 -0.08
C TYR A 42 -7.88 0.15 -0.65
N ILE A 43 -8.79 -0.37 0.19
CA ILE A 43 -9.92 -1.17 -0.27
C ILE A 43 -10.96 -0.27 -0.95
N ASP A 44 -11.31 0.85 -0.32
CA ASP A 44 -12.40 1.74 -0.75
C ASP A 44 -11.93 2.85 -1.69
N LYS A 45 -10.68 3.30 -1.55
CA LYS A 45 -10.11 4.46 -2.25
C LYS A 45 -8.99 4.04 -3.19
N ARG A 46 -9.13 4.37 -4.47
CA ARG A 46 -8.27 3.87 -5.56
C ARG A 46 -7.60 4.96 -6.36
N THR A 47 -8.13 6.17 -6.36
CA THR A 47 -7.61 7.25 -7.19
C THR A 47 -6.87 8.30 -6.37
N VAL A 48 -5.98 9.06 -7.02
CA VAL A 48 -5.24 10.13 -6.33
C VAL A 48 -6.20 11.23 -5.89
N GLU A 49 -7.27 11.45 -6.65
CA GLU A 49 -8.32 12.43 -6.38
C GLU A 49 -9.01 12.16 -5.05
N GLU A 50 -9.38 10.90 -4.78
CA GLU A 50 -10.02 10.51 -3.54
C GLU A 50 -9.12 10.74 -2.32
N TYR A 51 -7.83 10.44 -2.43
CA TYR A 51 -6.89 10.70 -1.35
C TYR A 51 -6.58 12.19 -1.19
N ALA A 52 -6.59 12.96 -2.27
CA ALA A 52 -6.42 14.41 -2.22
C ALA A 52 -7.58 15.09 -1.49
N GLU A 53 -8.82 14.61 -1.73
CA GLU A 53 -10.02 15.04 -0.99
C GLU A 53 -9.87 14.78 0.51
N LEU A 54 -9.46 13.58 0.92
CA LEU A 54 -9.23 13.24 2.34
C LEU A 54 -8.13 14.09 2.99
N LEU A 55 -7.16 14.57 2.21
CA LEU A 55 -6.07 15.43 2.65
C LEU A 55 -6.39 16.92 2.53
N SER A 56 -7.56 17.29 1.98
CA SER A 56 -7.96 18.67 1.70
C SER A 56 -6.95 19.42 0.82
N VAL A 57 -6.42 18.75 -0.21
CA VAL A 57 -5.49 19.32 -1.20
C VAL A 57 -5.97 19.02 -2.61
N THR A 58 -5.38 19.67 -3.61
CA THR A 58 -5.66 19.32 -5.01
C THR A 58 -4.93 18.03 -5.42
N PRO A 59 -5.48 17.23 -6.35
CA PRO A 59 -4.84 16.00 -6.82
C PRO A 59 -3.45 16.24 -7.44
N ASN A 60 -3.29 17.37 -8.13
CA ASN A 60 -2.00 17.78 -8.70
C ASN A 60 -0.98 18.11 -7.61
N HIS A 61 -1.37 18.87 -6.58
CA HIS A 61 -0.47 19.19 -5.47
C HIS A 61 -0.05 17.93 -4.69
N LEU A 62 -0.98 17.00 -4.47
CA LEU A 62 -0.66 15.71 -3.87
C LEU A 62 0.34 14.94 -4.74
N SER A 63 0.05 14.79 -6.04
CA SER A 63 0.92 14.07 -6.97
C SER A 63 2.34 14.63 -7.01
N GLN A 64 2.47 15.96 -7.07
CA GLN A 64 3.75 16.64 -7.08
C GLN A 64 4.50 16.43 -5.76
N SER A 65 3.82 16.64 -4.62
CA SER A 65 4.43 16.46 -3.29
C SER A 65 4.91 15.03 -3.05
N VAL A 66 4.14 14.04 -3.50
CA VAL A 66 4.54 12.62 -3.43
C VAL A 66 5.74 12.36 -4.33
N LYS A 67 5.75 12.89 -5.56
CA LYS A 67 6.86 12.73 -6.50
C LYS A 67 8.16 13.36 -5.97
N GLU A 68 8.07 14.54 -5.39
CA GLU A 68 9.20 15.25 -4.77
C GLU A 68 9.74 14.50 -3.54
N ALA A 69 8.85 14.02 -2.67
CA ALA A 69 9.25 13.34 -1.44
C ALA A 69 9.76 11.90 -1.66
N SER A 70 9.33 11.21 -2.73
CA SER A 70 9.57 9.77 -2.90
C SER A 70 10.22 9.37 -4.23
N GLY A 71 10.28 10.26 -5.21
CA GLY A 71 10.69 9.95 -6.58
C GLY A 71 9.69 9.12 -7.38
N LYS A 72 8.55 8.70 -6.80
CA LYS A 72 7.54 7.84 -7.44
C LYS A 72 6.22 8.57 -7.71
N ASN A 73 5.41 8.01 -8.61
CA ASN A 73 4.06 8.50 -8.86
C ASN A 73 3.12 8.11 -7.70
N ALA A 74 2.18 8.98 -7.35
CA ALA A 74 1.24 8.76 -6.24
C ALA A 74 0.38 7.50 -6.42
N LEU A 75 -0.15 7.26 -7.63
CA LEU A 75 -0.99 6.09 -7.93
C LEU A 75 -0.20 4.79 -7.81
N SER A 76 1.13 4.82 -8.02
CA SER A 76 1.98 3.65 -7.82
C SER A 76 1.92 3.14 -6.38
N PHE A 77 1.87 4.02 -5.37
CA PHE A 77 1.77 3.59 -3.96
C PHE A 77 0.44 2.91 -3.65
N VAL A 78 -0.67 3.41 -4.20
CA VAL A 78 -1.99 2.80 -4.04
C VAL A 78 -1.98 1.39 -4.64
N ASN A 79 -1.50 1.26 -5.88
CA ASN A 79 -1.40 -0.02 -6.56
C ASN A 79 -0.43 -0.99 -5.87
N GLU A 80 0.72 -0.52 -5.40
CA GLU A 80 1.69 -1.31 -4.63
C GLU A 80 1.05 -1.86 -3.35
N ARG A 81 0.27 -1.04 -2.62
CA ARG A 81 -0.44 -1.49 -1.40
C ARG A 81 -1.48 -2.56 -1.70
N ILE A 82 -2.31 -2.36 -2.73
CA ILE A 82 -3.33 -3.33 -3.16
C ILE A 82 -2.67 -4.65 -3.58
N MET A 83 -1.60 -4.57 -4.37
CA MET A 83 -0.86 -5.75 -4.82
C MET A 83 -0.20 -6.48 -3.66
N SER A 84 0.31 -5.76 -2.65
CA SER A 84 0.84 -6.38 -1.44
C SER A 84 -0.24 -7.10 -0.64
N GLU A 85 -1.46 -6.56 -0.57
CA GLU A 85 -2.57 -7.25 0.08
C GLU A 85 -2.95 -8.50 -0.69
N ALA A 86 -3.10 -8.40 -2.02
CA ALA A 86 -3.42 -9.53 -2.89
C ALA A 86 -2.44 -10.69 -2.69
N LYS A 87 -1.13 -10.39 -2.66
CA LYS A 87 -0.08 -11.38 -2.38
C LYS A 87 -0.24 -12.03 -1.00
N SER A 88 -0.62 -11.24 0.01
CA SER A 88 -0.83 -11.75 1.37
C SER A 88 -2.03 -12.69 1.41
N LEU A 89 -3.14 -12.35 0.76
CA LEU A 89 -4.32 -13.22 0.66
C LEU A 89 -3.98 -14.53 -0.06
N VAL A 90 -3.23 -14.47 -1.17
CA VAL A 90 -2.72 -15.66 -1.89
C VAL A 90 -1.86 -16.55 -0.99
N GLN A 91 -1.08 -15.96 -0.09
CA GLN A 91 -0.12 -16.70 0.76
C GLN A 91 -0.76 -17.29 2.02
N TYR A 92 -1.73 -16.61 2.61
CA TYR A 92 -2.24 -16.91 3.95
C TYR A 92 -3.71 -17.34 3.97
N THR A 93 -4.37 -17.47 2.82
CA THR A 93 -5.75 -17.94 2.70
C THR A 93 -5.88 -18.97 1.57
N GLU A 94 -7.00 -19.71 1.54
CA GLU A 94 -7.33 -20.64 0.46
C GLU A 94 -8.14 -20.00 -0.68
N PHE A 95 -8.32 -18.68 -0.63
CA PHE A 95 -9.13 -17.96 -1.61
C PHE A 95 -8.57 -18.12 -3.02
N ASP A 96 -9.45 -18.37 -3.97
CA ASP A 96 -9.10 -18.29 -5.38
C ASP A 96 -8.97 -16.82 -5.85
N ILE A 97 -8.48 -16.63 -7.08
CA ILE A 97 -8.24 -15.29 -7.62
C ILE A 97 -9.53 -14.45 -7.71
N ALA A 98 -10.69 -15.09 -7.94
CA ALA A 98 -11.95 -14.38 -8.02
C ALA A 98 -12.41 -13.91 -6.64
N GLU A 99 -12.31 -14.78 -5.65
CA GLU A 99 -12.58 -14.45 -4.24
C GLU A 99 -11.66 -13.32 -3.75
N ILE A 100 -10.37 -13.38 -4.04
CA ILE A 100 -9.42 -12.30 -3.70
C ILE A 100 -9.81 -10.99 -4.38
N ALA A 101 -10.27 -11.02 -5.63
CA ALA A 101 -10.73 -9.82 -6.31
C ALA A 101 -11.92 -9.19 -5.58
N TYR A 102 -12.89 -10.00 -5.15
CA TYR A 102 -14.04 -9.53 -4.37
C TYR A 102 -13.64 -8.98 -3.00
N GLN A 103 -12.72 -9.64 -2.28
CA GLN A 103 -12.19 -9.13 -1.00
C GLN A 103 -11.49 -7.79 -1.16
N LEU A 104 -10.81 -7.60 -2.29
CA LEU A 104 -10.19 -6.34 -2.67
C LEU A 104 -11.13 -5.42 -3.45
N ASN A 105 -12.46 -5.58 -3.32
CA ASN A 105 -13.47 -4.70 -3.89
C ASN A 105 -13.30 -4.39 -5.41
N PHE A 106 -12.79 -5.35 -6.18
CA PHE A 106 -12.76 -5.24 -7.64
C PHE A 106 -14.12 -5.68 -8.20
N SER A 107 -14.73 -4.82 -9.02
CA SER A 107 -16.00 -5.12 -9.70
C SER A 107 -15.87 -6.17 -10.81
N ASP A 108 -14.65 -6.38 -11.32
CA ASP A 108 -14.35 -7.35 -12.37
C ASP A 108 -13.16 -8.24 -11.98
N PRO A 109 -13.44 -9.45 -11.45
CA PRO A 109 -12.42 -10.42 -11.09
C PRO A 109 -11.52 -10.87 -12.24
N ALA A 110 -12.01 -10.89 -13.48
CA ALA A 110 -11.22 -11.31 -14.63
C ALA A 110 -10.15 -10.27 -14.97
N ASN A 111 -10.51 -8.99 -14.90
CA ASN A 111 -9.55 -7.89 -15.07
C ASN A 111 -8.52 -7.84 -13.94
N PHE A 112 -8.94 -8.04 -12.69
CA PHE A 112 -8.00 -8.21 -11.57
C PHE A 112 -7.03 -9.36 -11.81
N GLY A 113 -7.53 -10.54 -12.20
CA GLY A 113 -6.69 -11.71 -12.44
C GLY A 113 -5.63 -11.49 -13.52
N LYS A 114 -5.97 -10.79 -14.62
CA LYS A 114 -5.00 -10.40 -15.66
C LYS A 114 -3.91 -9.47 -15.10
N TYR A 115 -4.32 -8.45 -14.36
CA TYR A 115 -3.42 -7.48 -13.74
C TYR A 115 -2.49 -8.16 -12.72
N PHE A 116 -3.04 -8.97 -11.83
CA PHE A 116 -2.31 -9.71 -10.81
C PHE A 116 -1.27 -10.65 -11.43
N LYS A 117 -1.66 -11.49 -12.40
CA LYS A 117 -0.72 -12.39 -13.10
C LYS A 117 0.45 -11.66 -13.75
N LYS A 118 0.22 -10.48 -14.32
CA LYS A 118 1.29 -9.66 -14.91
C LYS A 118 2.30 -9.17 -13.86
N GLN A 119 1.83 -8.84 -12.66
CA GLN A 119 2.67 -8.31 -11.57
C GLN A 119 3.31 -9.41 -10.72
N THR A 120 2.74 -10.63 -10.69
CA THR A 120 3.25 -11.76 -9.90
C THR A 120 3.35 -13.09 -10.69
N PRO A 121 4.16 -13.17 -11.75
CA PRO A 121 4.24 -14.38 -12.56
C PRO A 121 4.76 -15.61 -11.80
N LEU A 122 5.69 -15.41 -10.86
CA LEU A 122 6.37 -16.49 -10.13
C LEU A 122 5.47 -17.19 -9.11
N GLU A 123 4.61 -16.45 -8.40
CA GLU A 123 3.73 -17.02 -7.37
C GLU A 123 2.56 -17.80 -8.00
N PHE A 124 2.08 -17.37 -9.18
CA PHE A 124 1.06 -18.12 -9.91
C PHE A 124 1.55 -19.50 -10.36
N ARG A 125 2.85 -19.62 -10.71
CA ARG A 125 3.45 -20.92 -11.07
C ARG A 125 3.48 -21.91 -9.91
N LYS A 126 3.59 -21.44 -8.65
CA LYS A 126 3.62 -22.32 -7.47
C LYS A 126 2.24 -22.85 -7.09
N GLN A 127 1.18 -22.03 -7.23
CA GLN A 127 -0.19 -22.48 -6.96
C GLN A 127 -0.73 -23.43 -8.05
N ALA A 128 -0.39 -23.23 -9.31
CA ALA A 128 -0.80 -24.11 -10.41
C ALA A 128 -0.19 -25.53 -10.33
N VAL A 129 0.85 -25.74 -9.51
CA VAL A 129 1.48 -27.05 -9.28
C VAL A 129 0.89 -27.74 -8.03
N LYS A 130 0.18 -26.99 -7.17
CA LYS A 130 -0.39 -27.49 -5.90
C LYS A 130 -1.90 -27.74 -5.93
N ARG A 131 -2.60 -27.34 -7.00
CA ARG A 131 -4.01 -27.66 -7.25
C ARG A 131 -4.10 -28.68 -8.36
#